data_AF-A3XPZ3-F1
#
_entry.id   AF-A3XPZ3-F1
#
_cell.length_a   1.000
_cell.length_b   1.000
_cell.length_c   1.000
_cell.angle_alpha   90.00
_cell.angle_beta   90.00
_cell.angle_gamma   90.00
#
_symmetry.space_group_name_H-M   'P 1'
#
loop_
_entity.id
_entity.type
_entity.pdbx_description
1 polymer ?
#
loop_
_entity_poly.entity_id
_entity_poly.type
_entity_poly.pdbx_seq_one_letter_code
_entity_poly.pdbx_strand_id
1 'polypeptide(L)'
;MSTTDSQTPNKFIHWLKNSITARMFMVGFLTLILLIPLFFVQNLIDERAQRQQEVVAEINEKWGEEVLIYGPVLKIPYTTEVKKTVQNRETKTFETQIEEQEHIAYFFPENLELTTQVNPEIKNRSIYKTTVYNSETHFEGQFAKPDFSEAPSKPVSILWGKARVVFQTSNLKGVNEQVNIKLNTHTYLFTSKYEPRPAKALEPVALYTMESDFLKTESLPQESKVNFSMKLHINGSQQLRFIPVGKTTEAQITSDWETNNFTGNYLPYNQDKLDGKGFDAKWKVLDINRPFPQQFF
;
A
#
# COMPACT_ATOMS: atom_id res chain seq x y z
N MET A 1 -25.04 81.07 -55.81
CA MET A 1 -25.76 80.66 -54.59
C MET A 1 -25.27 79.27 -54.21
N SER A 2 -24.86 79.09 -52.95
CA SER A 2 -24.77 77.80 -52.23
C SER A 2 -23.58 76.88 -52.58
N THR A 3 -22.42 77.08 -51.93
CA THR A 3 -21.94 76.43 -50.67
C THR A 3 -21.33 75.04 -50.89
N THR A 4 -19.99 75.03 -50.95
CA THR A 4 -19.14 73.84 -50.89
C THR A 4 -19.03 73.38 -49.44
N ASP A 5 -19.64 72.25 -49.10
CA ASP A 5 -19.48 71.61 -47.79
C ASP A 5 -18.10 70.92 -47.73
N SER A 6 -17.16 71.53 -47.01
CA SER A 6 -15.88 70.92 -46.70
C SER A 6 -16.05 69.89 -45.58
N GLN A 7 -16.09 68.60 -45.92
CA GLN A 7 -15.98 67.53 -44.94
C GLN A 7 -14.59 67.61 -44.28
N THR A 8 -14.58 67.97 -42.99
CA THR A 8 -13.35 67.99 -42.19
C THR A 8 -12.84 66.55 -42.04
N PRO A 9 -11.54 66.27 -42.32
CA PRO A 9 -10.99 64.95 -42.07
C PRO A 9 -11.09 64.68 -40.58
N ASN A 10 -11.73 63.56 -40.23
CA ASN A 10 -12.05 63.19 -38.86
C ASN A 10 -10.76 63.17 -38.02
N LYS A 11 -10.50 64.25 -37.27
CA LYS A 11 -9.19 64.55 -36.62
C LYS A 11 -8.72 63.42 -35.72
N PHE A 12 -9.67 62.67 -35.15
CA PHE A 12 -9.45 61.47 -34.38
C PHE A 12 -8.75 60.36 -35.17
N ILE A 13 -9.20 60.08 -36.40
CA ILE A 13 -8.63 59.04 -37.28
C ILE A 13 -7.22 59.44 -37.74
N HIS A 14 -7.00 60.73 -38.02
CA HIS A 14 -5.70 61.23 -38.43
C HIS A 14 -4.67 61.22 -37.29
N TRP A 15 -5.10 61.52 -36.05
CA TRP A 15 -4.30 61.37 -34.83
C TRP A 15 -3.98 59.90 -34.54
N LEU A 16 -4.94 58.99 -34.70
CA LEU A 16 -4.75 57.54 -34.47
C LEU A 16 -3.70 56.93 -35.41
N LYS A 17 -3.64 57.37 -36.68
CA LYS A 17 -2.70 56.84 -37.69
C LYS A 17 -1.26 57.35 -37.49
N ASN A 18 -1.08 58.59 -37.04
CA ASN A 18 0.24 59.23 -36.96
C ASN A 18 0.86 59.24 -35.56
N SER A 19 0.09 58.96 -34.51
CA SER A 19 0.57 58.96 -33.12
C SER A 19 1.15 57.61 -32.70
N ILE A 20 2.39 57.59 -32.22
CA ILE A 20 3.07 56.40 -31.66
C ILE A 20 2.30 55.87 -30.44
N THR A 21 1.80 56.76 -29.58
CA THR A 21 1.02 56.41 -28.38
C THR A 21 -0.29 55.70 -28.73
N ALA A 22 -0.96 56.14 -29.80
CA ALA A 22 -2.21 55.50 -30.25
C ALA A 22 -1.97 54.09 -30.79
N ARG A 23 -0.86 53.87 -31.51
CA ARG A 23 -0.44 52.52 -31.93
C ARG A 23 -0.10 51.63 -30.75
N MET A 24 0.60 52.15 -29.74
CA MET A 24 0.93 51.41 -28.52
C MET A 24 -0.33 50.98 -27.75
N PHE A 25 -1.32 51.87 -27.62
CA PHE A 25 -2.61 51.55 -27.02
C PHE A 25 -3.39 50.51 -27.83
N MET A 26 -3.42 50.64 -29.17
CA MET A 26 -4.08 49.68 -30.06
C MET A 26 -3.47 48.28 -29.94
N VAL A 27 -2.13 48.18 -29.88
CA VAL A 27 -1.45 46.90 -29.64
C VAL A 27 -1.82 46.34 -28.27
N GLY A 28 -1.79 47.15 -27.21
CA GLY A 28 -2.22 46.73 -25.87
C GLY A 28 -3.67 46.23 -25.82
N PHE A 29 -4.58 46.94 -26.47
CA PHE A 29 -5.98 46.55 -26.56
C PHE A 29 -6.17 45.25 -27.35
N LEU A 30 -5.49 45.08 -28.48
CA LEU A 30 -5.50 43.84 -29.24
C LEU A 30 -4.92 42.67 -28.44
N THR A 31 -3.85 42.89 -27.67
CA THR A 31 -3.31 41.85 -26.78
C THR A 31 -4.30 41.43 -25.70
N LEU A 32 -5.04 42.38 -25.10
CA LEU A 32 -6.08 42.07 -24.12
C LEU A 32 -7.22 41.24 -24.73
N ILE A 33 -7.63 41.56 -25.95
CA ILE A 33 -8.64 40.76 -26.67
C ILE A 33 -8.12 39.33 -26.92
N LEU A 34 -6.87 39.17 -27.31
CA LEU A 34 -6.27 37.87 -27.56
C LEU A 34 -6.07 37.03 -26.29
N LEU A 35 -6.03 37.65 -25.10
CA LEU A 35 -6.00 36.92 -23.83
C LEU A 35 -7.32 36.20 -23.52
N ILE A 36 -8.46 36.69 -24.03
CA ILE A 36 -9.77 36.07 -23.76
C ILE A 36 -9.83 34.65 -24.35
N PRO A 37 -9.53 34.41 -25.65
CA PRO A 37 -9.43 33.05 -26.20
C PRO A 37 -8.39 32.18 -25.49
N LEU A 38 -7.24 32.76 -25.12
CA LEU A 38 -6.18 32.01 -24.43
C LEU A 38 -6.66 31.48 -23.07
N PHE A 39 -7.40 32.29 -22.31
CA PHE A 39 -8.01 31.88 -21.05
C PHE A 39 -9.00 30.72 -21.24
N PHE A 40 -9.82 30.75 -22.30
CA PHE A 40 -10.73 29.63 -22.61
C PHE A 40 -9.98 28.34 -22.97
N VAL A 41 -8.88 28.44 -23.72
CA VAL A 41 -8.05 27.28 -24.05
C VAL A 41 -7.41 26.70 -22.79
N GLN A 42 -6.90 27.55 -21.90
CA GLN A 42 -6.32 27.09 -20.64
C GLN A 42 -7.37 26.37 -19.77
N ASN A 43 -8.55 26.95 -19.60
CA ASN A 43 -9.64 26.30 -18.86
C ASN A 43 -10.05 24.95 -19.45
N LEU A 44 -10.07 24.83 -20.79
CA LEU A 44 -10.38 23.57 -21.45
C LEU A 44 -9.29 22.51 -21.23
N ILE A 45 -8.02 22.92 -21.20
CA ILE A 45 -6.89 22.04 -20.88
C ILE A 45 -7.00 21.56 -19.44
N ASP A 46 -7.27 22.48 -18.51
CA ASP A 46 -7.42 22.16 -17.09
C ASP A 46 -8.61 21.23 -16.85
N GLU A 47 -9.77 21.47 -17.49
CA GLU A 47 -10.94 20.56 -17.42
C GLU A 47 -10.59 19.16 -17.92
N ARG A 48 -9.84 19.05 -19.04
CA ARG A 48 -9.43 17.75 -19.60
C ARG A 48 -8.44 17.03 -18.71
N ALA A 49 -7.48 17.74 -18.12
CA ALA A 49 -6.52 17.18 -17.19
C ALA A 49 -7.21 16.67 -15.93
N GLN A 50 -8.12 17.45 -15.35
CA GLN A 50 -8.90 17.06 -14.19
C GLN A 50 -9.79 15.84 -14.50
N ARG A 51 -10.52 15.85 -15.62
CA ARG A 51 -11.37 14.71 -16.02
C ARG A 51 -10.55 13.43 -16.24
N GLN A 52 -9.34 13.54 -16.78
CA GLN A 52 -8.43 12.40 -16.90
C GLN A 52 -8.08 11.84 -15.52
N GLN A 53 -7.70 12.69 -14.56
CA GLN A 53 -7.37 12.26 -13.20
C GLN A 53 -8.55 11.59 -12.50
N GLU A 54 -9.76 12.15 -12.63
CA GLU A 54 -11.00 11.56 -12.08
C GLU A 54 -11.27 10.17 -12.68
N VAL A 55 -11.15 10.02 -14.01
CA VAL A 55 -11.38 8.73 -14.67
C VAL A 55 -10.33 7.70 -14.28
N VAL A 56 -9.06 8.09 -14.19
CA VAL A 56 -7.97 7.20 -13.73
C VAL A 56 -8.20 6.79 -12.28
N ALA A 57 -8.54 7.72 -11.39
CA ALA A 57 -8.85 7.44 -9.99
C ALA A 57 -10.03 6.46 -9.87
N GLU A 58 -11.10 6.67 -10.64
CA GLU A 58 -12.26 5.76 -10.64
C GLU A 58 -11.89 4.34 -11.11
N ILE A 59 -11.02 4.22 -12.13
CA ILE A 59 -10.53 2.90 -12.58
C ILE A 59 -9.68 2.25 -11.48
N ASN A 60 -8.77 3.01 -10.86
CA ASN A 60 -7.88 2.52 -9.82
C ASN A 60 -8.67 2.05 -8.58
N GLU A 61 -9.64 2.85 -8.14
CA GLU A 61 -10.56 2.51 -7.04
C GLU A 61 -11.33 1.21 -7.36
N LYS A 62 -11.73 1.01 -8.63
CA LYS A 62 -12.45 -0.18 -9.08
C LYS A 62 -11.59 -1.43 -9.19
N TRP A 63 -10.35 -1.31 -9.65
CA TRP A 63 -9.48 -2.43 -9.96
C TRP A 63 -8.65 -2.93 -8.75
N GLY A 64 -8.32 -2.02 -7.85
CA GLY A 64 -7.37 -2.27 -6.76
C GLY A 64 -6.27 -1.23 -6.84
N GLU A 65 -6.11 -0.41 -5.80
CA GLU A 65 -5.22 0.75 -5.79
C GLU A 65 -3.74 0.33 -5.63
N GLU A 66 -3.07 0.82 -4.60
CA GLU A 66 -1.77 0.30 -4.19
C GLU A 66 -1.91 -1.01 -3.43
N VAL A 67 -0.98 -1.94 -3.66
CA VAL A 67 -0.87 -3.22 -2.97
C VAL A 67 0.38 -3.18 -2.09
N LEU A 68 0.18 -3.21 -0.78
CA LEU A 68 1.21 -3.38 0.24
C LEU A 68 0.90 -4.66 1.00
N ILE A 69 1.82 -5.62 1.00
CA ILE A 69 1.65 -6.91 1.67
C ILE A 69 2.60 -7.00 2.87
N TYR A 70 2.04 -7.41 4.01
CA TYR A 70 2.76 -7.60 5.27
C TYR A 70 2.47 -8.97 5.88
N GLY A 71 3.45 -9.87 5.82
CA GLY A 71 3.33 -11.24 6.31
C GLY A 71 3.87 -12.27 5.30
N PRO A 72 3.67 -13.57 5.57
CA PRO A 72 2.90 -14.16 6.67
C PRO A 72 3.62 -14.06 8.04
N VAL A 73 2.82 -14.03 9.12
CA VAL A 73 3.28 -13.94 10.52
C VAL A 73 2.55 -14.98 11.36
N LEU A 74 3.26 -15.67 12.25
CA LEU A 74 2.65 -16.62 13.18
C LEU A 74 2.15 -15.88 14.43
N LYS A 75 0.85 -15.98 14.71
CA LYS A 75 0.16 -15.33 15.83
C LYS A 75 -0.20 -16.38 16.87
N ILE A 76 0.31 -16.24 18.10
CA ILE A 76 0.09 -17.18 19.20
C ILE A 76 -0.38 -16.43 20.45
N PRO A 77 -1.65 -16.60 20.87
CA PRO A 77 -2.11 -16.06 22.14
C PRO A 77 -1.46 -16.77 23.33
N TYR A 78 -1.23 -16.04 24.41
CA TYR A 78 -0.71 -16.58 25.67
C TYR A 78 -1.34 -15.85 26.86
N THR A 79 -1.35 -16.46 28.04
CA THR A 79 -1.82 -15.82 29.27
C THR A 79 -0.67 -15.47 30.20
N THR A 80 -0.81 -14.38 30.94
CA THR A 80 0.08 -14.00 32.03
C THR A 80 -0.71 -13.79 33.31
N GLU A 81 -0.06 -13.96 34.45
CA GLU A 81 -0.65 -13.67 35.76
C GLU A 81 -0.38 -12.22 36.15
N VAL A 82 -1.43 -11.48 36.49
CA VAL A 82 -1.34 -10.12 37.03
C VAL A 82 -1.85 -10.12 38.47
N LYS A 83 -0.97 -9.72 39.39
CA LYS A 83 -1.31 -9.54 40.80
C LYS A 83 -1.98 -8.18 40.99
N LYS A 84 -3.24 -8.18 41.40
CA LYS A 84 -3.97 -6.98 41.80
C LYS A 84 -4.16 -6.96 43.31
N THR A 85 -3.79 -5.85 43.95
CA THR A 85 -4.14 -5.60 45.34
C THR A 85 -5.54 -5.01 45.39
N VAL A 86 -6.49 -5.76 45.94
CA VAL A 86 -7.88 -5.36 46.06
C VAL A 86 -8.20 -5.15 47.54
N GLN A 87 -8.84 -4.02 47.85
CA GLN A 87 -9.31 -3.79 49.21
C GLN A 87 -10.63 -4.52 49.41
N ASN A 88 -10.66 -5.45 50.36
CA ASN A 88 -11.87 -6.11 50.79
C ASN A 88 -12.78 -5.09 51.49
N ARG A 89 -13.97 -4.85 50.94
CA ARG A 89 -14.91 -3.83 51.42
C ARG A 89 -15.48 -4.13 52.80
N GLU A 90 -15.52 -5.39 53.22
CA GLU A 90 -16.07 -5.82 54.51
C GLU A 90 -15.02 -5.77 55.61
N THR A 91 -13.83 -6.30 55.35
CA THR A 91 -12.75 -6.38 56.37
C THR A 91 -11.82 -5.17 56.37
N LYS A 92 -11.94 -4.28 55.37
CA LYS A 92 -11.03 -3.15 55.10
C LYS A 92 -9.55 -3.56 54.94
N THR A 93 -9.27 -4.84 54.74
CA THR A 93 -7.92 -5.37 54.51
C THR A 93 -7.58 -5.41 53.02
N PHE A 94 -6.29 -5.45 52.69
CA PHE A 94 -5.81 -5.60 51.31
C PHE A 94 -5.55 -7.08 51.03
N GLU A 95 -6.19 -7.62 50.01
CA GLU A 95 -5.99 -8.97 49.52
C GLU A 95 -5.32 -8.94 48.14
N THR A 96 -4.42 -9.88 47.87
CA THR A 96 -3.84 -10.04 46.53
C THR A 96 -4.70 -11.00 45.74
N GLN A 97 -5.34 -10.52 44.69
CA GLN A 97 -6.03 -11.33 43.70
C GLN A 97 -5.11 -11.59 42.50
N ILE A 98 -5.11 -12.83 42.02
CA ILE A 98 -4.39 -13.23 40.81
C ILE A 98 -5.42 -13.27 39.69
N GLU A 99 -5.23 -12.46 38.65
CA GLU A 99 -6.04 -12.49 37.44
C GLU A 99 -5.18 -12.93 36.25
N GLU A 100 -5.74 -13.77 35.37
CA GLU A 100 -5.11 -14.09 34.09
C GLU A 100 -5.47 -13.05 33.04
N GLN A 101 -4.46 -12.57 32.31
CA GLN A 101 -4.63 -11.66 31.16
C GLN A 101 -4.17 -12.34 29.87
N GLU A 102 -4.99 -12.28 28.82
CA GLU A 102 -4.64 -12.79 27.49
C GLU A 102 -3.85 -11.73 26.70
N HIS A 103 -2.72 -12.15 26.16
CA HIS A 103 -1.82 -11.38 25.31
C HIS A 103 -1.60 -12.11 23.98
N ILE A 104 -0.99 -11.43 23.01
CA ILE A 104 -0.75 -11.99 21.67
C ILE A 104 0.72 -11.86 21.34
N ALA A 105 1.38 -12.98 21.11
CA ALA A 105 2.72 -13.01 20.55
C ALA A 105 2.67 -13.15 19.02
N TYR A 106 3.53 -12.41 18.32
CA TYR A 106 3.74 -12.49 16.88
C TYR A 106 5.17 -12.95 16.61
N PHE A 107 5.34 -13.95 15.76
CA PHE A 107 6.63 -14.51 15.36
C PHE A 107 6.77 -14.47 13.85
N PHE A 108 7.81 -13.81 13.36
CA PHE A 108 8.08 -13.74 11.93
C PHE A 108 8.87 -14.98 11.44
N PRO A 109 8.80 -15.29 10.12
CA PRO A 109 9.58 -16.37 9.52
C PRO A 109 11.08 -16.22 9.72
N GLU A 110 11.81 -17.33 9.82
CA GLU A 110 13.27 -17.30 9.81
C GLU A 110 13.81 -17.01 8.39
N ASN A 111 13.24 -17.66 7.38
CA ASN A 111 13.44 -17.32 5.98
C ASN A 111 12.09 -17.04 5.33
N LEU A 112 12.07 -16.04 4.45
CA LEU A 112 10.94 -15.70 3.61
C LEU A 112 11.44 -15.48 2.19
N GLU A 113 11.01 -16.32 1.27
CA GLU A 113 11.24 -16.19 -0.16
C GLU A 113 9.94 -15.76 -0.83
N LEU A 114 10.01 -14.72 -1.66
CA LEU A 114 8.90 -14.21 -2.45
C LEU A 114 9.26 -14.27 -3.92
N THR A 115 8.48 -15.00 -4.71
CA THR A 115 8.56 -14.96 -6.17
C THR A 115 7.28 -14.38 -6.72
N THR A 116 7.36 -13.24 -7.41
CA THR A 116 6.20 -12.53 -7.93
C THR A 116 6.32 -12.32 -9.44
N GLN A 117 5.30 -12.74 -10.17
CA GLN A 117 5.09 -12.31 -11.56
C GLN A 117 4.06 -11.19 -11.59
N VAL A 118 4.41 -10.05 -12.19
CA VAL A 118 3.52 -8.90 -12.40
C VAL A 118 3.19 -8.78 -13.88
N ASN A 119 1.91 -8.91 -14.22
CA ASN A 119 1.40 -8.88 -15.58
C ASN A 119 0.62 -7.57 -15.81
N PRO A 120 1.19 -6.59 -16.53
CA PRO A 120 0.51 -5.34 -16.81
C PRO A 120 -0.64 -5.52 -17.82
N GLU A 121 -1.70 -4.74 -17.66
CA GLU A 121 -2.85 -4.69 -18.57
C GLU A 121 -3.29 -3.24 -18.79
N ILE A 122 -3.63 -2.87 -20.03
CA ILE A 122 -4.18 -1.53 -20.32
C ILE A 122 -5.70 -1.57 -20.17
N LYS A 123 -6.24 -0.81 -19.22
CA LYS A 123 -7.68 -0.56 -19.09
C LYS A 123 -8.06 0.76 -19.74
N ASN A 124 -9.21 0.75 -20.40
CA ASN A 124 -9.73 1.91 -21.10
C ASN A 124 -11.11 2.26 -20.53
N ARG A 125 -11.37 3.55 -20.34
CA ARG A 125 -12.71 4.08 -20.09
C ARG A 125 -12.92 5.31 -20.95
N SER A 126 -13.88 5.23 -21.87
CA SER A 126 -14.09 6.23 -22.92
C SER A 126 -12.81 6.42 -23.75
N ILE A 127 -12.20 7.61 -23.73
CA ILE A 127 -10.95 7.92 -24.43
C ILE A 127 -9.72 7.82 -23.54
N TYR A 128 -9.90 7.57 -22.24
CA TYR A 128 -8.81 7.55 -21.26
C TYR A 128 -8.31 6.12 -21.07
N LYS A 129 -6.98 6.00 -20.99
CA LYS A 129 -6.28 4.74 -20.76
C LYS A 129 -5.52 4.83 -19.45
N THR A 130 -5.48 3.73 -18.71
CA THR A 130 -4.60 3.55 -17.55
C THR A 130 -4.03 2.15 -17.57
N THR A 131 -2.83 2.01 -17.01
CA THR A 131 -2.20 0.71 -16.84
C THR A 131 -2.57 0.19 -15.47
N VAL A 132 -3.09 -1.03 -15.43
CA VAL A 132 -3.26 -1.80 -14.20
C VAL A 132 -2.38 -3.04 -14.28
N TYR A 133 -2.32 -3.82 -13.22
CA TYR A 133 -1.62 -5.09 -13.24
C TYR A 133 -2.39 -6.17 -12.50
N ASN A 134 -2.05 -7.38 -12.86
CA ASN A 134 -2.36 -8.59 -12.14
C ASN A 134 -1.05 -9.16 -11.58
N SER A 135 -1.06 -9.66 -10.35
CA SER A 135 0.15 -10.27 -9.78
C SER A 135 -0.15 -11.62 -9.15
N GLU A 136 0.75 -12.56 -9.39
CA GLU A 136 0.80 -13.85 -8.73
C GLU A 136 2.07 -13.90 -7.88
N THR A 137 1.92 -13.97 -6.57
CA THR A 137 3.03 -14.05 -5.61
C THR A 137 3.02 -15.38 -4.88
N HIS A 138 4.14 -16.08 -4.93
CA HIS A 138 4.39 -17.29 -4.16
C HIS A 138 5.30 -16.94 -2.99
N PHE A 139 4.84 -17.26 -1.79
CA PHE A 139 5.60 -17.10 -0.55
C PHE A 139 6.02 -18.47 -0.08
N GLU A 140 7.31 -18.66 0.18
CA GLU A 140 7.86 -19.86 0.78
C GLU A 140 8.75 -19.48 1.96
N GLY A 141 8.84 -20.35 2.96
CA GLY A 141 9.66 -20.06 4.12
C GLY A 141 9.48 -21.04 5.26
N GLN A 142 10.06 -20.69 6.40
CA GLN A 142 10.02 -21.50 7.61
C GLN A 142 9.72 -20.65 8.84
N PHE A 143 8.82 -21.16 9.69
CA PHE A 143 8.70 -20.67 11.06
C PHE A 143 9.61 -21.47 11.98
N ALA A 144 10.47 -20.77 12.71
CA ALA A 144 11.28 -21.35 13.77
C ALA A 144 10.46 -21.57 15.04
N LYS A 145 11.06 -22.25 16.02
CA LYS A 145 10.44 -22.46 17.32
C LYS A 145 10.18 -21.11 18.01
N PRO A 146 8.92 -20.80 18.40
CA PRO A 146 8.61 -19.57 19.11
C PRO A 146 9.35 -19.49 20.45
N ASP A 147 10.03 -18.37 20.69
CA ASP A 147 10.72 -18.10 21.94
C ASP A 147 9.97 -17.02 22.74
N PHE A 148 9.46 -17.39 23.90
CA PHE A 148 8.73 -16.47 24.80
C PHE A 148 9.64 -15.84 25.88
N SER A 149 10.97 -16.00 25.78
CA SER A 149 11.93 -15.50 26.78
C SER A 149 11.88 -13.97 26.95
N GLU A 150 11.55 -13.24 25.89
CA GLU A 150 11.44 -11.78 25.87
C GLU A 150 10.00 -11.27 26.15
N ALA A 151 9.06 -12.16 26.49
CA ALA A 151 7.71 -11.74 26.86
C ALA A 151 7.78 -10.84 28.11
N PRO A 152 7.00 -9.73 28.17
CA PRO A 152 7.04 -8.77 29.29
C PRO A 152 6.79 -9.40 30.66
N SER A 153 5.99 -10.47 30.68
CA SER A 153 5.73 -11.30 31.85
C SER A 153 5.86 -12.76 31.46
N LYS A 154 6.33 -13.60 32.39
CA LYS A 154 6.44 -15.04 32.17
C LYS A 154 5.06 -15.61 31.80
N PRO A 155 4.91 -16.27 30.63
CA PRO A 155 3.65 -16.90 30.27
C PRO A 155 3.26 -17.97 31.28
N VAL A 156 1.99 -17.95 31.68
CA VAL A 156 1.35 -18.98 32.50
C VAL A 156 0.92 -20.13 31.61
N SER A 157 0.33 -19.80 30.45
CA SER A 157 -0.09 -20.77 29.45
C SER A 157 0.11 -20.20 28.04
N ILE A 158 0.63 -21.03 27.14
CA ILE A 158 0.69 -20.73 25.71
C ILE A 158 -0.52 -21.40 25.05
N LEU A 159 -1.40 -20.60 24.43
CA LEU A 159 -2.67 -21.07 23.86
C LEU A 159 -2.46 -21.58 22.43
N TRP A 160 -1.70 -22.65 22.28
CA TRP A 160 -1.37 -23.26 20.97
C TRP A 160 -2.59 -23.58 20.12
N GLY A 161 -3.68 -24.07 20.72
CA GLY A 161 -4.94 -24.36 20.00
C GLY A 161 -5.66 -23.12 19.46
N LYS A 162 -5.21 -21.91 19.83
CA LYS A 162 -5.69 -20.63 19.29
C LYS A 162 -4.70 -19.97 18.32
N ALA A 163 -3.59 -20.63 18.01
CA ALA A 163 -2.59 -20.10 17.09
C ALA A 163 -3.15 -19.99 15.66
N ARG A 164 -2.72 -18.96 14.93
CA ARG A 164 -3.12 -18.66 13.55
C ARG A 164 -1.94 -18.11 12.77
N VAL A 165 -1.99 -18.20 11.45
CA VAL A 165 -1.15 -17.36 10.59
C VAL A 165 -1.94 -16.12 10.23
N VAL A 166 -1.28 -14.97 10.20
CA VAL A 166 -1.87 -13.70 9.79
C VAL A 166 -1.04 -13.04 8.71
N PHE A 167 -1.69 -12.31 7.83
CA PHE A 167 -1.04 -11.33 6.99
C PHE A 167 -1.97 -10.14 6.80
N GLN A 168 -1.39 -9.01 6.39
CA GLN A 168 -2.14 -7.80 6.10
C GLN A 168 -1.89 -7.37 4.66
N THR A 169 -2.91 -6.78 4.05
CA THR A 169 -2.80 -6.15 2.75
C THR A 169 -3.51 -4.79 2.73
N SER A 170 -3.02 -3.84 1.94
CA SER A 170 -3.73 -2.57 1.71
C SER A 170 -4.95 -2.71 0.79
N ASN A 171 -5.04 -3.83 0.07
CA ASN A 171 -6.02 -3.99 -1.00
C ASN A 171 -6.68 -5.37 -0.95
N LEU A 172 -7.68 -5.53 -0.06
CA LEU A 172 -8.49 -6.76 -0.03
C LEU A 172 -9.37 -6.91 -1.28
N LYS A 173 -9.82 -5.81 -1.87
CA LYS A 173 -10.71 -5.81 -3.03
C LYS A 173 -10.05 -6.43 -4.26
N GLY A 174 -8.74 -6.26 -4.40
CA GLY A 174 -7.96 -6.81 -5.49
C GLY A 174 -7.65 -8.31 -5.36
N VAL A 175 -7.94 -8.95 -4.22
CA VAL A 175 -7.70 -10.38 -4.05
C VAL A 175 -8.68 -11.17 -4.90
N ASN A 176 -8.17 -11.91 -5.89
CA ASN A 176 -8.99 -12.57 -6.91
C ASN A 176 -9.38 -14.01 -6.56
N GLU A 177 -8.66 -14.64 -5.63
CA GLU A 177 -8.78 -16.05 -5.31
C GLU A 177 -8.80 -16.30 -3.80
N GLN A 178 -9.31 -17.47 -3.40
CA GLN A 178 -9.30 -17.90 -2.01
C GLN A 178 -7.86 -18.07 -1.51
N VAL A 179 -7.46 -17.21 -0.57
CA VAL A 179 -6.12 -17.28 0.02
C VAL A 179 -6.05 -18.42 1.03
N ASN A 180 -4.98 -19.20 0.95
CA ASN A 180 -4.69 -20.30 1.84
C ASN A 180 -3.17 -20.42 2.05
N ILE A 181 -2.79 -20.93 3.22
CA ILE A 181 -1.40 -21.27 3.53
C ILE A 181 -1.32 -22.77 3.82
N LYS A 182 -0.32 -23.40 3.23
CA LYS A 182 0.05 -24.77 3.55
C LYS A 182 1.18 -24.74 4.57
N LEU A 183 0.98 -25.35 5.72
CA LEU A 183 1.99 -25.61 6.74
C LEU A 183 2.29 -27.11 6.73
N ASN A 184 3.51 -27.48 6.34
CA ASN A 184 3.88 -28.88 6.08
C ASN A 184 2.87 -29.58 5.14
N THR A 185 2.01 -30.45 5.67
CA THR A 185 1.00 -31.20 4.90
C THR A 185 -0.42 -30.63 5.03
N HIS A 186 -0.65 -29.67 5.92
CA HIS A 186 -1.98 -29.13 6.22
C HIS A 186 -2.20 -27.79 5.52
N THR A 187 -3.40 -27.60 4.97
CA THR A 187 -3.81 -26.33 4.35
C THR A 187 -4.82 -25.63 5.25
N TYR A 188 -4.63 -24.33 5.46
CA TYR A 188 -5.50 -23.47 6.25
C TYR A 188 -6.01 -22.32 5.38
N LEU A 189 -7.32 -22.09 5.41
CA LEU A 189 -7.95 -21.00 4.67
C LEU A 189 -7.85 -19.70 5.45
N PHE A 190 -7.65 -18.58 4.75
CA PHE A 190 -7.75 -17.26 5.34
C PHE A 190 -9.17 -16.70 5.27
N THR A 191 -9.53 -15.95 6.29
CA THR A 191 -10.71 -15.10 6.32
C THR A 191 -10.34 -13.67 6.70
N SER A 192 -11.09 -12.70 6.17
CA SER A 192 -10.92 -11.30 6.53
C SER A 192 -11.42 -11.07 7.95
N LYS A 193 -10.63 -10.33 8.73
CA LYS A 193 -10.98 -9.95 10.09
C LYS A 193 -11.20 -8.45 10.16
N TYR A 194 -12.39 -8.06 10.60
CA TYR A 194 -12.68 -6.67 10.90
C TYR A 194 -11.98 -6.27 12.19
N GLU A 195 -11.01 -5.37 12.09
CA GLU A 195 -10.38 -4.73 13.23
C GLU A 195 -10.77 -3.25 13.24
N PRO A 196 -11.44 -2.75 14.30
CA PRO A 196 -11.84 -1.36 14.35
C PRO A 196 -10.60 -0.48 14.30
N ARG A 197 -10.48 0.32 13.25
CA ARG A 197 -9.36 1.24 13.12
C ARG A 197 -9.49 2.34 14.19
N PRO A 198 -8.47 2.57 15.02
CA PRO A 198 -8.51 3.68 15.95
C PRO A 198 -8.65 4.99 15.16
N ALA A 199 -9.51 5.90 15.63
CA ALA A 199 -9.80 7.18 14.95
C ALA A 199 -8.57 8.08 14.73
N LYS A 200 -7.43 7.75 15.36
CA LYS A 200 -6.13 8.43 15.26
C LYS A 200 -5.06 7.58 14.57
N ALA A 201 -5.42 6.60 13.75
CA ALA A 201 -4.43 5.88 12.95
C ALA A 201 -3.73 6.89 12.02
N LEU A 202 -2.46 7.18 12.31
CA LEU A 202 -1.58 8.05 11.51
C LEU A 202 -0.95 7.31 10.33
N GLU A 203 -1.35 6.05 10.10
CA GLU A 203 -0.83 5.23 9.02
C GLU A 203 -1.26 5.82 7.67
N PRO A 204 -0.32 6.15 6.77
CA PRO A 204 -0.65 6.71 5.46
C PRO A 204 -1.39 5.70 4.57
N VAL A 205 -1.27 4.39 4.87
CA VAL A 205 -1.87 3.30 4.10
C VAL A 205 -2.71 2.42 5.01
N ALA A 206 -3.96 2.24 4.61
CA ALA A 206 -4.93 1.39 5.28
C ALA A 206 -4.57 -0.10 5.13
N LEU A 207 -4.08 -0.77 6.18
CA LEU A 207 -3.90 -2.22 6.16
C LEU A 207 -5.13 -2.95 6.70
N TYR A 208 -5.47 -4.08 6.06
CA TYR A 208 -6.56 -4.97 6.46
C TYR A 208 -6.01 -6.35 6.83
N THR A 209 -6.47 -6.90 7.95
CA THR A 209 -5.99 -8.17 8.50
C THR A 209 -6.74 -9.36 7.93
N MET A 210 -5.99 -10.37 7.49
CA MET A 210 -6.48 -11.70 7.16
C MET A 210 -5.88 -12.71 8.15
N GLU A 211 -6.71 -13.57 8.73
CA GLU A 211 -6.25 -14.63 9.64
C GLU A 211 -6.65 -16.02 9.09
N SER A 212 -5.79 -17.00 9.31
CA SER A 212 -6.11 -18.39 9.02
C SER A 212 -7.12 -18.96 10.02
N ASP A 213 -7.70 -20.11 9.71
CA ASP A 213 -8.28 -20.99 10.74
C ASP A 213 -7.26 -21.32 11.85
N PHE A 214 -7.76 -21.80 12.99
CA PHE A 214 -6.90 -22.26 14.07
C PHE A 214 -5.99 -23.40 13.60
N LEU A 215 -4.70 -23.26 13.91
CA LEU A 215 -3.69 -24.22 13.52
C LEU A 215 -3.81 -25.49 14.37
N LYS A 216 -3.56 -26.63 13.74
CA LYS A 216 -3.45 -27.91 14.45
C LYS A 216 -2.08 -27.98 15.14
N THR A 217 -2.00 -28.74 16.23
CA THR A 217 -0.76 -28.93 16.99
C THR A 217 0.38 -29.44 16.11
N GLU A 218 0.11 -30.36 15.19
CA GLU A 218 1.12 -30.93 14.27
C GLU A 218 1.67 -29.92 13.25
N SER A 219 0.96 -28.81 13.01
CA SER A 219 1.38 -27.75 12.10
C SER A 219 2.10 -26.60 12.83
N LEU A 220 2.25 -26.69 14.15
CA LEU A 220 2.91 -25.66 14.95
C LEU A 220 4.40 -25.97 15.13
N PRO A 221 5.28 -24.95 15.04
CA PRO A 221 6.71 -25.13 15.22
C PRO A 221 7.10 -25.29 16.70
N GLN A 222 6.57 -26.29 17.40
CA GLN A 222 6.87 -26.49 18.84
C GLN A 222 8.19 -27.24 19.06
N GLU A 223 8.45 -28.25 18.23
CA GLU A 223 9.62 -29.13 18.36
C GLU A 223 10.65 -28.90 17.24
N SER A 224 10.18 -28.55 16.05
CA SER A 224 11.01 -28.34 14.86
C SER A 224 10.48 -27.20 14.01
N LYS A 225 11.28 -26.77 13.03
CA LYS A 225 10.88 -25.73 12.08
C LYS A 225 9.73 -26.24 11.21
N VAL A 226 8.79 -25.37 10.88
CA VAL A 226 7.65 -25.70 10.01
C VAL A 226 7.79 -24.95 8.70
N ASN A 227 7.81 -25.69 7.60
CA ASN A 227 7.80 -25.12 6.26
C ASN A 227 6.41 -24.59 5.95
N PHE A 228 6.35 -23.46 5.26
CA PHE A 228 5.11 -22.94 4.71
C PHE A 228 5.22 -22.60 3.23
N SER A 229 4.08 -22.68 2.54
CA SER A 229 3.90 -22.13 1.20
C SER A 229 2.54 -21.45 1.10
N MET A 230 2.47 -20.25 0.52
CA MET A 230 1.24 -19.50 0.29
C MET A 230 1.26 -18.91 -1.12
N LYS A 231 0.10 -18.89 -1.77
CA LYS A 231 -0.08 -18.20 -3.06
C LYS A 231 -1.06 -17.05 -2.88
N LEU A 232 -0.72 -15.91 -3.46
CA LEU A 232 -1.57 -14.73 -3.46
C LEU A 232 -1.71 -14.22 -4.89
N HIS A 233 -2.95 -14.17 -5.37
CA HIS A 233 -3.33 -13.59 -6.64
C HIS A 233 -4.07 -12.27 -6.38
N ILE A 234 -3.43 -11.15 -6.72
CA ILE A 234 -3.95 -9.81 -6.40
C ILE A 234 -3.81 -8.84 -7.58
N ASN A 235 -4.90 -8.12 -7.86
CA ASN A 235 -4.95 -7.00 -8.78
C ASN A 235 -4.51 -5.70 -8.09
N GLY A 236 -3.76 -4.89 -8.83
CA GLY A 236 -3.41 -3.53 -8.41
C GLY A 236 -3.32 -2.59 -9.61
N SER A 237 -3.22 -1.29 -9.35
CA SER A 237 -3.19 -0.25 -10.39
C SER A 237 -2.09 0.80 -10.18
N GLN A 238 -1.39 0.72 -9.05
CA GLN A 238 -0.33 1.66 -8.70
C GLN A 238 0.95 0.89 -8.36
N GLN A 239 1.26 0.75 -7.08
CA GLN A 239 2.49 0.12 -6.59
C GLN A 239 2.21 -1.28 -6.08
N LEU A 240 3.21 -2.15 -6.17
CA LEU A 240 3.28 -3.43 -5.46
C LEU A 240 4.46 -3.36 -4.49
N ARG A 241 4.19 -3.52 -3.20
CA ARG A 241 5.18 -3.40 -2.12
C ARG A 241 5.06 -4.56 -1.15
N PHE A 242 6.20 -5.01 -0.65
CA PHE A 242 6.30 -6.06 0.36
C PHE A 242 7.07 -5.55 1.56
N ILE A 243 6.59 -5.86 2.76
CA ILE A 243 7.34 -5.64 3.99
C ILE A 243 8.21 -6.88 4.26
N PRO A 244 9.54 -6.76 4.31
CA PRO A 244 10.44 -7.91 4.49
C PRO A 244 10.42 -8.39 5.95
N VAL A 245 9.52 -9.32 6.26
CA VAL A 245 9.31 -9.79 7.63
C VAL A 245 10.25 -10.90 8.07
N GLY A 246 10.83 -11.66 7.13
CA GLY A 246 11.72 -12.76 7.46
C GLY A 246 12.99 -12.32 8.19
N LYS A 247 13.63 -13.22 8.96
CA LYS A 247 14.99 -12.96 9.46
C LYS A 247 15.96 -12.77 8.31
N THR A 248 15.80 -13.58 7.27
CA THR A 248 16.28 -13.30 5.90
C THR A 248 15.08 -13.29 4.97
N THR A 249 14.91 -12.19 4.23
CA THR A 249 13.91 -12.08 3.17
C THR A 249 14.60 -11.99 1.82
N GLU A 250 14.28 -12.88 0.89
CA GLU A 250 14.68 -12.82 -0.51
C GLU A 250 13.44 -12.63 -1.37
N ALA A 251 13.48 -11.66 -2.28
CA ALA A 251 12.35 -11.39 -3.17
C ALA A 251 12.84 -11.31 -4.62
N GLN A 252 12.11 -11.95 -5.52
CA GLN A 252 12.28 -11.84 -6.96
C GLN A 252 10.96 -11.37 -7.56
N ILE A 253 10.99 -10.26 -8.30
CA ILE A 253 9.82 -9.73 -9.00
C ILE A 253 10.14 -9.61 -10.48
N THR A 254 9.33 -10.27 -11.30
CA THR A 254 9.43 -10.31 -12.75
C THR A 254 8.22 -9.65 -13.41
N SER A 255 8.43 -8.94 -14.51
CA SER A 255 7.33 -8.32 -15.27
C SER A 255 7.76 -8.01 -16.70
N ASP A 256 6.81 -8.09 -17.63
CA ASP A 256 6.96 -7.63 -19.01
C ASP A 256 6.64 -6.13 -19.16
N TRP A 257 6.59 -5.39 -18.04
CA TRP A 257 6.42 -3.94 -18.04
C TRP A 257 7.76 -3.23 -18.11
N GLU A 258 7.91 -2.33 -19.08
CA GLU A 258 9.05 -1.41 -19.14
C GLU A 258 8.97 -0.42 -17.95
N THR A 259 9.64 -0.76 -16.84
CA THR A 259 9.81 0.13 -15.70
C THR A 259 11.16 0.84 -15.75
N ASN A 260 11.18 2.09 -15.32
CA ASN A 260 12.42 2.86 -15.14
C ASN A 260 12.81 3.01 -13.67
N ASN A 261 11.92 2.68 -12.72
CA ASN A 261 12.11 2.99 -11.31
C ASN A 261 11.69 1.83 -10.39
N PHE A 262 12.52 1.60 -9.36
CA PHE A 262 12.20 0.80 -8.18
C PHE A 262 12.12 1.73 -6.97
N THR A 263 11.17 1.51 -6.08
CA THR A 263 10.91 2.37 -4.92
C THR A 263 11.01 1.60 -3.61
N GLY A 264 11.00 2.32 -2.48
CA GLY A 264 11.12 1.76 -1.14
C GLY A 264 12.51 1.97 -0.53
N ASN A 265 12.73 1.38 0.65
CA ASN A 265 13.96 1.57 1.42
C ASN A 265 15.14 0.72 0.90
N TYR A 266 14.86 -0.26 0.04
CA TYR A 266 15.85 -1.20 -0.49
C TYR A 266 15.70 -1.29 -2.01
N LEU A 267 16.81 -1.11 -2.72
CA LEU A 267 16.87 -1.28 -4.17
C LEU A 267 17.29 -2.71 -4.53
N PRO A 268 16.93 -3.21 -5.72
CA PRO A 268 17.38 -4.52 -6.18
C PRO A 268 18.91 -4.60 -6.21
N TYR A 269 19.48 -5.72 -5.77
CA TYR A 269 20.94 -5.89 -5.72
C TYR A 269 21.54 -6.31 -7.06
N ASN A 270 20.74 -6.90 -7.96
CA ASN A 270 21.21 -7.41 -9.23
C ASN A 270 21.33 -6.30 -10.29
N GLN A 271 22.38 -6.38 -11.12
CA GLN A 271 22.68 -5.38 -12.14
C GLN A 271 21.86 -5.58 -13.41
N ASP A 272 21.60 -6.83 -13.77
CA ASP A 272 20.89 -7.34 -14.95
C ASP A 272 19.36 -7.27 -14.84
N LYS A 273 18.84 -6.47 -13.90
CA LYS A 273 17.40 -6.40 -13.59
C LYS A 273 16.51 -5.81 -14.68
N LEU A 274 17.08 -5.12 -15.67
CA LEU A 274 16.34 -4.52 -16.78
C LEU A 274 16.87 -5.12 -18.08
N ASP A 275 15.97 -5.60 -18.94
CA ASP A 275 16.31 -6.20 -20.24
C ASP A 275 15.78 -5.37 -21.44
N GLY A 276 15.14 -4.23 -21.16
CA GLY A 276 14.55 -3.32 -22.15
C GLY A 276 13.15 -3.72 -22.64
N LYS A 277 12.61 -4.85 -22.19
CA LYS A 277 11.22 -5.29 -22.46
C LYS A 277 10.43 -5.54 -21.18
N GLY A 278 11.13 -5.59 -20.06
CA GLY A 278 10.59 -5.89 -18.75
C GLY A 278 11.67 -5.73 -17.67
N PHE A 279 11.47 -6.43 -16.55
CA PHE A 279 12.43 -6.49 -15.47
C PHE A 279 12.42 -7.84 -14.75
N ASP A 280 13.57 -8.23 -14.21
CA ASP A 280 13.76 -9.32 -13.24
C ASP A 280 14.60 -8.79 -12.07
N ALA A 281 13.92 -8.26 -11.06
CA ALA A 281 14.54 -7.56 -9.96
C ALA A 281 14.61 -8.46 -8.72
N LYS A 282 15.77 -8.47 -8.06
CA LYS A 282 16.06 -9.32 -6.90
C LYS A 282 16.48 -8.48 -5.70
N TRP A 283 15.86 -8.75 -4.55
CA TRP A 283 16.17 -8.11 -3.27
C TRP A 283 16.59 -9.16 -2.26
N LYS A 284 17.45 -8.73 -1.32
CA LYS A 284 17.81 -9.50 -0.14
C LYS A 284 17.90 -8.57 1.05
N VAL A 285 17.09 -8.83 2.08
CA VAL A 285 16.99 -8.00 3.28
C VAL A 285 17.17 -8.88 4.50
N LEU A 286 18.08 -8.47 5.39
CA LEU A 286 18.34 -9.12 6.67
C LEU A 286 17.59 -8.40 7.80
N ASP A 287 17.33 -9.11 8.89
CA ASP A 287 16.70 -8.56 10.10
C ASP A 287 17.39 -7.32 10.67
N ILE A 288 18.72 -7.28 10.63
CA ILE A 288 19.48 -6.13 11.12
C ILE A 288 19.21 -4.83 10.35
N ASN A 289 18.65 -4.93 9.13
CA ASN A 289 18.38 -3.75 8.29
C ASN A 289 17.05 -3.08 8.65
N ARG A 290 16.17 -3.75 9.41
CA ARG A 290 14.78 -3.30 9.65
C ARG A 290 14.59 -2.74 11.06
N PRO A 291 13.68 -1.76 11.23
CA PRO A 291 13.46 -1.08 12.52
C PRO A 291 12.53 -1.85 13.47
N PHE A 292 12.39 -3.17 13.32
CA PHE A 292 11.50 -3.99 14.14
C PHE A 292 12.09 -5.37 14.46
N PRO A 293 11.81 -5.92 15.66
CA PRO A 293 12.30 -7.22 16.12
C PRO A 293 11.74 -8.42 15.34
N GLN A 294 12.32 -9.60 15.58
CA GLN A 294 11.86 -10.88 15.01
C GLN A 294 10.59 -11.44 15.68
N GLN A 295 10.22 -10.86 16.82
CA GLN A 295 9.05 -11.25 17.61
C GLN A 295 8.48 -10.06 18.36
N PHE A 296 7.17 -10.08 18.62
CA PHE A 296 6.44 -9.06 19.37
C PHE A 296 5.46 -9.72 20.34
N PHE A 297 5.12 -9.04 21.44
CA PHE A 297 4.32 -9.57 22.56
C PHE A 297 3.23 -8.61 23.02
#